data_AF-A0A1G2UXY7-F1
#
_entry.id   AF-A0A1G2UXY7-F1
#
_cell.length_a   1.000
_cell.length_b   1.000
_cell.length_c   1.000
_cell.angle_alpha   90.00
_cell.angle_beta   90.00
_cell.angle_gamma   90.00
#
_symmetry.space_group_name_H-M   'P 1'
#
loop_
_entity.id
_entity.type
_entity.pdbx_description
1 polymer ?
#
loop_
_entity_poly.entity_id
_entity_poly.type
_entity_poly.pdbx_seq_one_letter_code
_entity_poly.pdbx_strand_id
1 'polypeptide(L)'
;MAEIVNKETDMIFRSLTTLEVTRMMGLASKAYRPPQIIKLADEIEKETKAAEIKASITGVIDPLVIERIVEMKLRLDILYDDWTTGKIE
;
A
#
# COMPACT_ATOMS: atom_id res chain seq x y z
N MET A 1 16.23 -16.49 -44.37
CA MET A 1 15.52 -15.20 -44.26
C MET A 1 14.24 -15.50 -43.50
N ALA A 2 14.29 -15.34 -42.16
CA ALA A 2 13.62 -14.27 -41.40
C ALA A 2 12.10 -14.56 -41.32
N GLU A 3 11.42 -14.60 -40.18
CA GLU A 3 11.60 -13.85 -38.93
C GLU A 3 11.20 -14.71 -37.72
N ILE A 4 12.00 -14.62 -36.65
CA ILE A 4 11.59 -15.01 -35.30
C ILE A 4 10.67 -13.88 -34.81
N VAL A 5 9.35 -14.09 -34.86
CA VAL A 5 8.40 -13.15 -34.27
C VAL A 5 8.43 -13.35 -32.75
N ASN A 6 9.14 -12.43 -32.12
CA ASN A 6 9.30 -12.26 -30.70
C ASN A 6 7.92 -12.17 -30.02
N LYS A 7 7.55 -13.15 -29.19
CA LYS A 7 6.38 -13.07 -28.29
C LYS A 7 6.75 -12.20 -27.09
N GLU A 8 6.96 -10.91 -27.34
CA GLU A 8 7.17 -9.94 -26.28
C GLU A 8 5.82 -9.34 -25.89
N THR A 9 5.40 -9.71 -24.68
CA THR A 9 4.65 -8.83 -23.76
C THR A 9 3.38 -8.21 -24.34
N ASP A 10 2.27 -8.96 -24.27
CA ASP A 10 0.94 -8.40 -24.08
C ASP A 10 0.86 -7.71 -22.71
N MET A 11 1.63 -6.64 -22.56
CA MET A 11 1.44 -5.67 -21.50
C MET A 11 0.28 -4.82 -21.96
N ILE A 12 -0.94 -5.26 -21.62
CA ILE A 12 -2.16 -4.48 -21.79
C ILE A 12 -1.93 -3.15 -21.08
N PHE A 13 -1.53 -2.13 -21.84
CA PHE A 13 -1.47 -0.76 -21.41
C PHE A 13 -2.93 -0.33 -21.24
N ARG A 14 -3.50 -0.62 -20.08
CA ARG A 14 -4.84 -0.16 -19.73
C ARG A 14 -4.73 1.36 -19.60
N SER A 15 -5.01 2.05 -20.70
CA SER A 15 -5.06 3.51 -20.72
C SER A 15 -6.09 3.94 -19.69
N LEU A 16 -5.62 4.61 -18.64
CA LEU A 16 -6.49 5.21 -17.64
C LEU A 16 -7.45 6.15 -18.35
N THR A 17 -8.73 6.05 -18.01
CA THR A 17 -9.74 6.95 -18.54
C THR A 17 -9.47 8.37 -18.03
N THR A 18 -9.92 9.37 -18.79
CA THR A 18 -9.75 10.78 -18.41
C THR A 18 -10.29 11.07 -17.01
N LEU A 19 -11.38 10.40 -16.60
CA LEU A 19 -11.97 10.51 -15.26
C LEU A 19 -11.03 9.97 -14.16
N GLU A 20 -10.39 8.83 -14.41
CA GLU A 20 -9.42 8.22 -13.48
C GLU A 20 -8.17 9.09 -13.36
N VAL A 21 -7.70 9.67 -14.46
CA VAL A 21 -6.56 10.62 -14.47
C VAL A 21 -6.92 11.90 -13.71
N THR A 22 -8.10 12.49 -13.94
CA THR A 22 -8.54 13.69 -13.21
C THR A 22 -8.74 13.41 -11.72
N ARG A 23 -9.26 12.24 -11.35
CA ARG A 23 -9.38 11.83 -9.94
C ARG A 23 -8.01 11.62 -9.29
N MET A 24 -7.09 10.95 -9.97
CA MET A 24 -5.70 10.81 -9.52
C MET A 24 -5.00 12.16 -9.35
N MET A 25 -5.21 13.11 -10.27
CA MET A 25 -4.64 14.46 -10.15
C MET A 25 -5.31 15.26 -9.02
N GLY A 26 -6.62 15.09 -8.79
CA GLY A 26 -7.32 15.67 -7.64
C GLY A 26 -6.78 15.12 -6.31
N LEU A 27 -6.52 13.82 -6.23
CA LEU A 27 -5.91 13.19 -5.06
C LEU A 27 -4.44 13.60 -4.87
N ALA A 28 -3.66 13.72 -5.94
CA ALA A 28 -2.29 14.22 -5.90
C ALA A 28 -2.21 15.70 -5.50
N SER A 29 -3.23 16.51 -5.86
CA SER A 29 -3.36 17.90 -5.39
C SER A 29 -3.77 18.01 -3.92
N LYS A 30 -4.41 16.98 -3.37
CA LYS A 30 -4.62 16.80 -1.93
C LYS A 30 -3.36 16.14 -1.34
N ALA A 31 -2.32 16.93 -1.05
CA ALA A 31 -1.16 16.49 -0.26
C ALA A 31 -1.51 15.93 1.15
N TYR A 32 -2.80 15.94 1.50
CA TYR A 32 -3.37 15.51 2.76
C TYR A 32 -3.88 14.07 2.67
N ARG A 33 -3.22 13.15 3.39
CA ARG A 33 -3.74 11.81 3.64
C ARG A 33 -4.85 11.87 4.70
N PRO A 34 -5.96 11.12 4.55
CA PRO A 34 -6.97 10.99 5.58
C PRO A 34 -6.36 10.66 6.97
N PRO A 35 -6.85 11.27 8.06
CA PRO A 35 -6.29 11.08 9.40
C PRO A 35 -6.18 9.61 9.83
N GLN A 36 -7.12 8.78 9.39
CA GLN A 36 -7.14 7.33 9.66
C GLN A 36 -5.99 6.57 8.99
N ILE A 37 -5.58 6.97 7.78
CA ILE A 37 -4.41 6.40 7.09
C ILE A 37 -3.14 6.78 7.83
N ILE A 38 -3.01 8.06 8.20
CA ILE A 38 -1.85 8.57 8.94
C ILE A 38 -1.73 7.84 10.28
N LYS A 39 -2.82 7.78 11.05
CA LYS A 39 -2.84 7.15 12.36
C LYS A 39 -2.49 5.67 12.28
N LEU A 40 -3.08 4.92 11.35
CA LEU A 40 -2.79 3.49 11.23
C LEU A 40 -1.36 3.23 10.75
N ALA A 41 -0.83 4.06 9.83
CA ALA A 41 0.56 3.96 9.41
C ALA A 41 1.53 4.20 10.59
N ASP A 42 1.26 5.22 11.42
CA ASP A 42 2.07 5.50 12.62
C ASP A 42 2.00 4.35 13.65
N GLU A 43 0.82 3.74 13.82
CA GLU A 43 0.64 2.58 14.71
C GLU A 43 1.43 1.36 14.21
N ILE A 44 1.38 1.06 12.90
CA ILE A 44 2.18 -0.02 12.28
C ILE A 44 3.67 0.22 12.50
N GLU A 45 4.15 1.44 12.30
CA GLU A 45 5.56 1.76 12.47
C GLU A 45 6.02 1.56 13.93
N LYS A 46 5.21 2.01 14.89
CA LYS A 46 5.49 1.83 16.32
C LYS A 46 5.50 0.35 16.71
N GLU A 47 4.52 -0.44 16.27
CA GLU A 47 4.51 -1.87 16.58
C GLU A 47 5.66 -2.62 15.92
N THR A 48 5.99 -2.29 14.68
CA THR A 48 7.12 -2.89 13.96
C THR A 48 8.43 -2.61 14.68
N LYS A 49 8.70 -1.34 15.02
CA LYS A 49 9.91 -0.95 15.78
C LYS A 49 9.97 -1.62 17.15
N ALA A 50 8.86 -1.71 17.86
CA ALA A 50 8.82 -2.38 19.16
C ALA A 50 9.12 -3.89 19.02
N ALA A 51 8.57 -4.54 18.00
CA ALA A 51 8.84 -5.95 17.70
C ALA A 51 10.31 -6.17 17.32
N GLU A 52 10.90 -5.30 16.49
CA GLU A 52 12.31 -5.36 16.10
C GLU A 52 13.24 -5.14 17.30
N ILE A 53 12.95 -4.17 18.16
CA ILE A 53 13.70 -3.94 19.39
C ILE A 53 13.64 -5.17 20.29
N LYS A 54 12.44 -5.73 20.53
CA LYS A 54 12.27 -6.94 21.33
C LYS A 54 13.06 -8.12 20.73
N ALA A 55 12.97 -8.32 19.42
CA ALA A 55 13.69 -9.39 18.73
C ALA A 55 15.21 -9.20 18.78
N SER A 56 15.71 -7.97 18.65
CA SER A 56 17.15 -7.68 18.74
C SER A 56 17.72 -7.91 20.14
N ILE A 57 16.92 -7.64 21.19
CA ILE A 57 17.33 -7.85 22.60
C ILE A 57 17.24 -9.33 22.99
N THR A 58 16.16 -10.01 22.60
CA THR A 58 15.82 -11.34 23.10
C THR A 58 16.18 -12.48 22.15
N GLY A 59 16.42 -12.18 20.88
CA GLY A 59 16.58 -13.18 19.82
C GLY A 59 15.27 -13.88 19.41
N VAL A 60 14.12 -13.52 20.00
CA VAL A 60 12.83 -14.18 19.78
C VAL A 60 11.94 -13.33 18.90
N ILE A 61 11.42 -13.94 17.83
CA ILE A 61 10.35 -13.39 17.00
C ILE A 61 9.03 -13.95 17.51
N ASP A 62 8.11 -13.06 17.86
CA ASP A 62 6.79 -13.39 18.38
C ASP A 62 5.77 -13.48 17.22
N PRO A 63 5.32 -14.68 16.80
CA PRO A 63 4.48 -14.84 15.62
C PRO A 63 3.14 -14.09 15.70
N LEU A 64 2.58 -13.96 16.90
CA LEU A 64 1.31 -13.26 17.13
C LEU A 64 1.45 -11.76 16.88
N VAL A 65 2.60 -11.19 17.24
CA VAL A 65 2.90 -9.79 16.95
C VAL A 65 3.07 -9.57 15.45
N ILE A 66 3.75 -10.49 14.76
CA ILE A 66 3.91 -10.43 13.30
C ILE A 66 2.54 -10.52 12.60
N GLU A 67 1.71 -11.48 12.99
CA GLU A 67 0.36 -11.64 12.42
C GLU A 67 -0.48 -10.37 12.58
N ARG A 68 -0.45 -9.75 13.76
CA ARG A 68 -1.13 -8.48 14.02
C ARG A 68 -0.61 -7.33 13.14
N ILE A 69 0.71 -7.20 12.99
CA ILE A 69 1.31 -6.18 12.12
C ILE A 69 0.90 -6.39 10.66
N VAL A 70 0.84 -7.65 10.20
CA VAL A 70 0.36 -7.99 8.85
C VAL A 70 -1.10 -7.64 8.67
N GLU A 71 -1.97 -7.96 9.63
CA GLU A 71 -3.38 -7.58 9.61
C GLU A 71 -3.54 -6.05 9.50
N MET A 72 -2.78 -5.29 10.29
CA MET A 72 -2.80 -3.83 10.23
C MET A 72 -2.37 -3.30 8.86
N LYS A 73 -1.36 -3.90 8.22
CA LYS A 73 -0.93 -3.53 6.86
C LYS A 73 -2.02 -3.79 5.82
N LEU A 74 -2.69 -4.94 5.89
CA LEU A 74 -3.82 -5.24 5.00
C LEU A 74 -4.97 -4.25 5.18
N ARG A 75 -5.26 -3.85 6.43
CA ARG A 75 -6.25 -2.80 6.71
C ARG A 75 -5.83 -1.44 6.16
N LEU A 76 -4.54 -1.12 6.22
CA LEU A 76 -4.01 0.11 5.62
C LEU A 76 -4.17 0.10 4.09
N ASP A 77 -3.95 -1.03 3.43
CA ASP A 77 -4.15 -1.18 1.99
C ASP A 77 -5.62 -0.96 1.61
N ILE A 78 -6.56 -1.48 2.40
CA ILE A 78 -8.01 -1.23 2.21
C ILE A 78 -8.31 0.27 2.34
N LEU A 79 -7.73 0.96 3.34
CA LEU A 79 -7.94 2.41 3.48
C LEU A 79 -7.37 3.19 2.29
N TYR A 80 -6.24 2.76 1.72
CA TYR A 80 -5.70 3.37 0.51
C TYR A 80 -6.62 3.13 -0.71
N ASP A 81 -7.22 1.95 -0.85
CA ASP A 81 -8.23 1.69 -1.88
C ASP A 81 -9.47 2.58 -1.67
N ASP A 82 -9.98 2.66 -0.44
CA ASP A 82 -11.13 3.50 -0.12
C ASP A 82 -10.85 4.98 -0.39
N TRP A 83 -9.64 5.46 -0.12
CA TRP A 83 -9.25 6.84 -0.40
C TRP A 83 -9.12 7.11 -1.90
N THR A 84 -8.48 6.21 -2.64
CA THR A 84 -8.28 6.37 -4.09
C THR A 84 -9.60 6.22 -4.87
N THR A 85 -10.55 5.45 -4.36
CA THR A 85 -11.90 5.33 -4.89
C THR A 85 -12.84 6.46 -4.45
N GLY A 86 -12.42 7.28 -3.48
CA GLY A 86 -13.18 8.43 -2.98
C GLY A 86 -14.28 8.08 -1.97
N LYS A 87 -14.24 6.88 -1.37
CA LYS A 87 -15.15 6.50 -0.28
C LYS A 87 -14.80 7.20 1.04
N ILE A 88 -13.54 7.62 1.21
CA ILE A 88 -13.06 8.40 2.35
C ILE A 88 -12.28 9.62 1.84
N GLU A 89 -12.32 10.72 2.59
CA GLU A 89 -11.66 12.00 2.27
C GLU A 89 -10.82 12.56 3.41
#